data_AF-A0A1E4H493-F1
#
_entry.id   AF-A0A1E4H493-F1
#
_cell.length_a   1.000
_cell.length_b   1.000
_cell.length_c   1.000
_cell.angle_alpha   90.00
_cell.angle_beta   90.00
_cell.angle_gamma   90.00
#
_symmetry.space_group_name_H-M   'P 1'
#
loop_
_entity.id
_entity.type
_entity.pdbx_description
1 polymer ?
#
loop_
_entity_poly.entity_id
_entity_poly.type
_entity_poly.pdbx_seq_one_letter_code
_entity_poly.pdbx_strand_id
1 'polypeptide(L)'
;MRGPDALELIAAGAIVAAVVAVATGFGSRVMLMAQTLDAVSLAWAPQVNARVYRAEHGRWPSAGDPNILGDARAGSHVENLSLAEGGVITAQVVLGQSLPAGNRSGAVATGGVRGRLSFRPELMGSAEEPTVSFLCGYATPVSGTVEATAANRTTLPVDYLPPSCR
;
A
#
# COMPACT_ATOMS: atom_id res chain seq x y z
N MET A 1 -11.86 -37.89 39.71
CA MET A 1 -11.44 -37.29 38.42
C MET A 1 -10.02 -37.76 38.16
N ARG A 2 -9.74 -38.39 37.01
CA ARG A 2 -8.38 -38.83 36.66
C ARG A 2 -7.69 -37.63 36.00
N GLY A 3 -6.52 -37.24 36.51
CA GLY A 3 -5.72 -36.18 35.89
C GLY A 3 -5.15 -36.66 34.55
N PRO A 4 -4.84 -35.74 33.62
CA PRO A 4 -4.29 -36.09 32.32
C PRO A 4 -2.94 -36.78 32.49
N ASP A 5 -2.71 -37.81 31.69
CA ASP A 5 -1.43 -38.51 31.69
C ASP A 5 -0.37 -37.74 30.88
N ALA A 6 0.89 -38.18 30.97
CA ALA A 6 1.99 -37.49 30.30
C ALA A 6 1.82 -37.46 28.77
N LEU A 7 1.19 -38.49 28.19
CA LEU A 7 0.94 -38.57 26.76
C LEU A 7 -0.13 -37.55 26.32
N GLU A 8 -1.23 -37.44 27.06
CA GLU A 8 -2.29 -36.45 26.81
C GLU A 8 -1.76 -35.01 26.93
N LEU A 9 -0.89 -34.73 27.90
CA LEU A 9 -0.25 -33.42 28.04
C LEU A 9 0.69 -33.08 26.87
N ILE A 10 1.47 -34.05 26.39
CA ILE A 10 2.35 -33.86 25.23
C ILE A 10 1.52 -33.64 23.96
N ALA A 11 0.47 -34.44 23.74
CA ALA A 11 -0.42 -34.29 22.60
C ALA A 11 -1.13 -32.93 22.60
N ALA A 12 -1.66 -32.50 23.75
CA ALA A 12 -2.28 -31.19 23.91
C ALA A 12 -1.28 -30.05 23.65
N GLY A 13 -0.05 -30.16 24.18
CA GLY A 13 1.02 -29.18 23.95
C GLY A 13 1.39 -29.03 22.47
N ALA A 14 1.50 -30.14 21.74
CA ALA A 14 1.79 -30.14 20.31
C ALA A 14 0.68 -29.45 19.49
N ILE A 15 -0.59 -29.73 19.82
CA ILE A 15 -1.73 -29.08 19.17
C ILE A 15 -1.72 -27.57 19.40
N VAL A 16 -1.50 -27.13 20.65
CA VAL A 16 -1.43 -25.70 20.98
C VAL A 16 -0.28 -25.02 20.24
N ALA A 17 0.90 -25.64 20.19
CA ALA A 17 2.04 -25.09 19.47
C ALA A 17 1.76 -24.93 17.96
N ALA A 18 1.12 -25.92 17.34
CA ALA A 18 0.73 -25.86 15.94
C ALA A 18 -0.30 -24.74 15.68
N VAL A 19 -1.32 -24.61 16.53
CA VAL A 19 -2.33 -23.54 16.43
C VAL A 19 -1.69 -22.16 16.58
N VAL A 20 -0.79 -21.98 17.56
CA VAL A 20 -0.08 -20.71 17.76
C VAL A 20 0.76 -20.37 16.54
N ALA A 21 1.53 -21.31 15.98
CA ALA A 21 2.36 -21.06 14.80
C ALA A 21 1.53 -20.59 13.60
N VAL A 22 0.40 -21.23 13.34
CA VAL A 22 -0.53 -20.84 12.27
C VAL A 22 -1.13 -19.46 12.55
N ALA A 23 -1.59 -19.21 13.78
CA ALA A 23 -2.21 -17.94 14.19
C ALA A 23 -1.22 -16.78 14.10
N THR A 24 0.02 -16.96 14.53
CA THR A 24 1.07 -15.94 14.44
C THR A 24 1.39 -15.62 12.97
N GLY A 25 1.53 -16.63 12.10
CA GLY A 25 1.77 -16.41 10.67
C GLY A 25 0.67 -15.57 10.00
N PHE A 26 -0.60 -15.91 10.27
CA PHE A 26 -1.74 -15.14 9.77
C PHE A 26 -1.79 -13.72 10.37
N GLY A 27 -1.63 -13.61 11.69
CA GLY A 27 -1.69 -12.35 12.41
C GLY A 27 -0.62 -11.36 11.95
N SER A 28 0.62 -11.82 11.76
CA SER A 28 1.70 -10.99 11.21
C SER A 28 1.36 -10.49 9.80
N ARG A 29 0.80 -11.34 8.95
CA ARG A 29 0.43 -10.94 7.57
C ARG A 29 -0.66 -9.86 7.56
N VAL A 30 -1.71 -10.01 8.38
CA VAL A 30 -2.79 -9.01 8.50
C VAL A 30 -2.24 -7.70 9.06
N MET A 31 -1.35 -7.75 10.04
CA MET A 31 -0.69 -6.55 10.56
C MET A 31 0.11 -5.80 9.48
N LEU A 32 0.89 -6.52 8.67
CA LEU A 32 1.64 -5.93 7.55
C LEU A 32 0.71 -5.33 6.49
N MET A 33 -0.43 -5.97 6.21
CA MET A 33 -1.46 -5.38 5.34
C MET A 33 -2.01 -4.07 5.92
N ALA A 34 -2.34 -4.02 7.20
CA ALA A 34 -2.87 -2.82 7.84
C ALA A 34 -1.89 -1.64 7.76
N GLN A 35 -0.59 -1.91 7.84
CA GLN A 35 0.45 -0.88 7.69
C GLN A 35 0.50 -0.24 6.30
N THR A 36 0.07 -0.95 5.25
CA THR A 36 -0.06 -0.36 3.90
C THR A 36 -1.13 0.72 3.81
N LEU A 37 -2.07 0.77 4.77
CA LEU A 37 -3.10 1.81 4.82
C LEU A 37 -2.51 3.20 5.06
N ASP A 38 -1.33 3.29 5.67
CA ASP A 38 -0.58 4.55 5.79
C ASP A 38 -0.25 5.12 4.39
N ALA A 39 0.20 4.26 3.46
CA ALA A 39 0.46 4.65 2.08
C ALA A 39 -0.82 5.03 1.32
N VAL A 40 -1.92 4.30 1.55
CA VAL A 40 -3.22 4.62 0.95
C VAL A 40 -3.72 5.98 1.44
N SER A 41 -3.57 6.26 2.74
CA SER A 41 -3.98 7.53 3.34
C SER A 41 -3.14 8.70 2.82
N LEU A 42 -1.81 8.56 2.83
CA LEU A 42 -0.89 9.59 2.36
C LEU A 42 -1.04 9.90 0.87
N ALA A 43 -1.43 8.93 0.05
CA ALA A 43 -1.64 9.14 -1.37
C ALA A 43 -2.94 9.90 -1.71
N TRP A 44 -3.88 10.04 -0.77
CA TRP A 44 -5.19 10.66 -1.04
C TRP A 44 -5.08 12.12 -1.51
N ALA A 45 -4.38 12.97 -0.76
CA ALA A 45 -4.23 14.38 -1.14
C ALA A 45 -3.50 14.55 -2.49
N PRO A 46 -2.39 13.84 -2.77
CA PRO A 46 -1.78 13.83 -4.09
C PRO A 46 -2.71 13.39 -5.23
N GLN A 47 -3.60 12.42 -5.00
CA GLN A 47 -4.59 12.02 -6.01
C GLN A 47 -5.60 13.13 -6.30
N VAL A 48 -6.07 13.84 -5.28
CA VAL A 48 -6.94 15.02 -5.45
C VAL A 48 -6.21 16.11 -6.23
N ASN A 49 -4.97 16.41 -5.86
CA ASN A 49 -4.16 17.41 -6.56
C ASN A 49 -3.92 17.03 -8.03
N ALA A 50 -3.67 15.75 -8.32
CA ALA A 50 -3.52 15.26 -9.68
C ALA A 50 -4.82 15.37 -10.51
N ARG A 51 -5.99 15.20 -9.88
CA ARG A 51 -7.29 15.43 -10.54
C ARG A 51 -7.47 16.90 -10.91
N VAL A 52 -7.25 17.80 -9.95
CA VAL A 52 -7.33 19.25 -10.17
C VAL A 52 -6.36 19.68 -11.26
N TYR A 53 -5.11 19.21 -11.18
CA TYR A 53 -4.10 19.49 -12.19
C TYR A 53 -4.54 19.08 -13.59
N ARG A 54 -5.09 17.86 -13.75
CA ARG A 54 -5.59 17.39 -15.05
C ARG A 54 -6.77 18.24 -15.54
N ALA A 55 -7.68 18.63 -14.66
CA ALA A 55 -8.81 19.48 -15.02
C ALA A 55 -8.34 20.87 -15.52
N GLU A 56 -7.30 21.43 -14.91
CA GLU A 56 -6.75 22.74 -15.28
C GLU A 56 -5.86 22.70 -16.54
N HIS A 57 -5.09 21.63 -16.74
CA HIS A 57 -4.04 21.56 -17.75
C HIS A 57 -4.35 20.59 -18.91
N GLY A 58 -5.42 19.81 -18.82
CA GLY A 58 -5.77 18.79 -19.83
C GLY A 58 -4.82 17.59 -19.90
N ARG A 59 -3.84 17.48 -19.00
CA ARG A 59 -2.86 16.39 -18.94
C ARG A 59 -2.62 15.92 -17.51
N TRP A 60 -2.18 14.67 -17.34
CA TRP A 60 -1.70 14.22 -16.04
C TRP A 60 -0.40 14.94 -15.63
N PRO A 61 -0.18 15.16 -14.33
CA PRO A 61 1.07 15.70 -13.85
C PRO A 61 2.20 14.67 -13.93
N SER A 62 3.43 15.16 -13.87
CA SER A 62 4.69 14.43 -14.01
C SER A 62 5.68 14.88 -12.94
N ALA A 63 6.86 14.24 -12.86
CA ALA A 63 7.84 14.50 -11.79
C ALA A 63 8.29 15.97 -11.66
N GLY A 64 8.20 16.77 -12.73
CA GLY A 64 8.57 18.18 -12.73
C GLY A 64 7.45 19.13 -12.31
N ASP A 65 6.21 18.65 -12.19
CA ASP A 65 5.06 19.50 -11.86
C ASP A 65 5.02 19.73 -10.33
N PRO A 66 5.15 21.00 -9.87
CA PRO A 66 5.26 21.31 -8.46
C PRO A 66 3.94 21.06 -7.71
N ASN A 67 4.03 20.91 -6.39
CA ASN A 67 2.90 20.88 -5.45
C ASN A 67 1.89 19.73 -5.59
N ILE A 68 2.09 18.76 -6.48
CA ILE A 68 1.21 17.60 -6.58
C ILE A 68 1.27 16.74 -5.32
N LEU A 69 2.49 16.43 -4.86
CA LEU A 69 2.71 15.56 -3.70
C LEU A 69 2.47 16.25 -2.35
N GLY A 70 2.34 17.58 -2.34
CA GLY A 70 2.30 18.38 -1.10
C GLY A 70 3.60 18.29 -0.26
N ASP A 71 3.49 18.79 0.97
CA ASP A 71 4.58 18.86 1.94
C ASP A 71 4.77 17.54 2.71
N ALA A 72 3.68 16.84 3.02
CA ALA A 72 3.69 15.58 3.74
C ALA A 72 3.95 14.40 2.78
N ARG A 73 5.23 14.05 2.60
CA ARG A 73 5.65 12.95 1.70
C ARG A 73 6.00 11.65 2.40
N ALA A 74 5.88 11.58 3.72
CA ALA A 74 6.29 10.43 4.51
C ALA A 74 5.36 10.22 5.70
N GLY A 75 5.33 8.99 6.18
CA GLY A 75 4.51 8.56 7.31
C GLY A 75 5.19 7.50 8.15
N SER A 76 4.40 6.82 8.97
CA SER A 76 4.87 5.77 9.88
C SER A 76 5.45 4.57 9.14
N HIS A 77 4.98 4.29 7.92
CA HIS A 77 5.40 3.17 7.09
C HIS A 77 5.73 3.59 5.65
N VAL A 78 5.79 4.89 5.38
CA VAL A 78 6.11 5.46 4.07
C VAL A 78 7.37 6.33 4.18
N GLU A 79 8.44 5.95 3.48
CA GLU A 79 9.69 6.71 3.47
C GLU A 79 9.58 7.99 2.64
N ASN A 80 8.94 7.88 1.49
CA ASN A 80 8.75 8.98 0.56
C ASN A 80 7.62 8.69 -0.45
N LEU A 81 6.97 9.75 -0.92
CA LEU A 81 6.11 9.75 -2.11
C LEU A 81 6.89 10.27 -3.31
N SER A 82 6.62 9.68 -4.48
CA SER A 82 7.16 10.12 -5.75
C SER A 82 6.05 10.24 -6.78
N LEU A 83 6.20 11.17 -7.71
CA LEU A 83 5.32 11.34 -8.86
C LEU A 83 6.10 10.97 -10.12
N ALA A 84 5.43 10.27 -11.02
CA ALA A 84 5.98 9.90 -12.32
C ALA A 84 5.03 10.29 -13.46
N GLU A 85 5.51 10.11 -14.68
CA GLU A 85 4.72 10.31 -15.90
C GLU A 85 3.37 9.58 -15.84
N GLY A 86 2.36 10.20 -16.45
CA GLY A 86 0.99 9.68 -16.44
C GLY A 86 0.30 9.81 -15.08
N GLY A 87 0.76 10.71 -14.19
CA GLY A 87 0.10 10.98 -12.91
C GLY A 87 0.29 9.88 -11.86
N VAL A 88 1.28 9.00 -12.04
CA VAL A 88 1.49 7.85 -11.15
C VAL A 88 2.14 8.30 -9.85
N ILE A 89 1.37 8.25 -8.76
CA ILE A 89 1.86 8.49 -7.41
C ILE A 89 2.38 7.17 -6.87
N THR A 90 3.61 7.14 -6.38
CA THR A 90 4.21 5.92 -5.81
C THR A 90 4.76 6.17 -4.42
N ALA A 91 4.27 5.39 -3.46
CA ALA A 91 4.79 5.34 -2.10
C ALA A 91 5.92 4.31 -2.00
N GLN A 92 7.04 4.70 -1.38
CA GLN A 92 8.09 3.78 -0.91
C GLN A 92 7.71 3.31 0.50
N VAL A 93 7.41 2.02 0.64
CA VAL A 93 6.79 1.44 1.82
C VAL A 93 7.77 0.53 2.55
N VAL A 94 7.78 0.63 3.88
CA VAL A 94 8.53 -0.24 4.79
C VAL A 94 7.56 -0.82 5.81
N LEU A 95 7.29 -2.12 5.71
CA LEU A 95 6.39 -2.85 6.59
C LEU A 95 7.18 -3.63 7.65
N GLY A 96 6.52 -3.95 8.75
CA GLY A 96 7.08 -4.64 9.92
C GLY A 96 7.91 -3.71 10.81
N GLN A 97 8.02 -2.43 10.44
CA GLN A 97 8.81 -1.42 11.13
C GLN A 97 8.07 -0.10 11.08
N SER A 98 7.98 0.56 12.23
CA SER A 98 7.54 1.95 12.27
C SER A 98 8.77 2.84 12.07
N LEU A 99 8.71 3.70 11.07
CA LEU A 99 9.70 4.75 10.85
C LEU A 99 9.54 5.79 11.95
N PRO A 100 10.62 6.19 12.65
CA PRO A 100 10.53 7.22 13.68
C PRO A 100 10.04 8.53 13.07
N ALA A 101 9.13 9.21 13.77
CA ALA A 101 8.70 10.55 13.42
C ALA A 101 9.87 11.52 13.67
N GLY A 102 10.38 12.17 12.61
CA GLY A 102 11.49 13.13 12.70
C GLY A 102 12.84 12.61 12.18
N ASN A 103 13.93 13.27 12.57
CA ASN A 103 15.27 13.15 11.97
C ASN A 103 15.72 11.68 11.79
N ARG A 104 15.86 11.24 10.54
CA ARG A 104 15.96 9.83 10.12
C ARG A 104 17.38 9.26 10.20
N SER A 105 18.13 9.61 11.24
CA SER A 105 19.52 9.15 11.42
C SER A 105 19.67 7.91 12.31
N GLY A 106 18.56 7.35 12.80
CA GLY A 106 18.56 6.11 13.58
C GLY A 106 18.73 4.86 12.71
N ALA A 107 19.48 3.87 13.21
CA ALA A 107 19.64 2.58 12.54
C ALA A 107 18.27 1.93 12.29
N VAL A 108 17.89 1.81 11.03
CA VAL A 108 16.70 1.06 10.62
C VAL A 108 16.97 -0.40 10.97
N ALA A 109 16.16 -0.98 11.85
CA ALA A 109 16.27 -2.39 12.20
C ALA A 109 16.29 -3.24 10.91
N THR A 110 17.01 -4.34 10.88
CA THR A 110 16.97 -5.28 9.76
C THR A 110 15.85 -6.29 9.99
N GLY A 111 14.86 -6.37 9.09
CA GLY A 111 13.76 -7.36 9.22
C GLY A 111 12.39 -7.00 8.63
N GLY A 112 12.24 -5.84 7.97
CA GLY A 112 10.98 -5.40 7.36
C GLY A 112 10.82 -5.75 5.87
N VAL A 113 9.58 -5.77 5.38
CA VAL A 113 9.29 -5.89 3.94
C VAL A 113 9.37 -4.51 3.31
N ARG A 114 10.21 -4.34 2.29
CA ARG A 114 10.32 -3.10 1.53
C ARG A 114 9.72 -3.28 0.14
N GLY A 115 9.05 -2.25 -0.34
CA GLY A 115 8.48 -2.27 -1.67
C GLY A 115 7.88 -0.93 -2.06
N ARG A 116 7.32 -0.90 -3.26
CA ARG A 116 6.60 0.25 -3.79
C ARG A 116 5.12 -0.08 -3.89
N LEU A 117 4.27 0.88 -3.57
CA LEU A 117 2.84 0.84 -3.85
C LEU A 117 2.48 2.02 -4.75
N SER A 118 1.97 1.75 -5.96
CA SER A 118 1.60 2.79 -6.91
C SER A 118 0.10 3.00 -6.99
N PHE A 119 -0.30 4.25 -7.17
CA PHE A 119 -1.65 4.72 -7.44
C PHE A 119 -1.65 5.33 -8.83
N ARG A 120 -2.40 4.70 -9.74
CA ARG A 120 -2.42 5.05 -11.16
C ARG A 120 -3.77 5.63 -11.51
N PRO A 121 -3.84 6.78 -12.19
CA PRO A 121 -5.12 7.29 -12.61
C PRO A 121 -5.75 6.39 -13.68
N GLU A 122 -7.08 6.30 -13.63
CA GLU A 122 -7.90 5.74 -14.70
C GLU A 122 -9.10 6.68 -14.94
N LEU A 123 -9.60 6.66 -16.17
CA LEU A 123 -10.77 7.41 -16.60
C LEU A 123 -11.90 6.45 -16.93
N MET A 124 -13.06 6.69 -16.33
CA MET A 124 -14.26 5.88 -16.50
C MET A 124 -15.38 6.69 -17.15
N GLY A 125 -16.29 6.00 -17.84
CA GLY A 125 -17.49 6.61 -18.39
C GLY A 125 -17.31 7.04 -19.84
N SER A 126 -17.69 8.28 -20.17
CA SER A 126 -17.56 8.81 -21.52
C SER A 126 -16.18 9.44 -21.75
N ALA A 127 -15.74 9.48 -23.01
CA ALA A 127 -14.50 10.16 -23.37
C ALA A 127 -14.59 11.70 -23.25
N GLU A 128 -15.81 12.25 -23.28
CA GLU A 128 -16.06 13.70 -23.23
C GLU A 128 -16.09 14.23 -21.79
N GLU A 129 -16.65 13.46 -20.84
CA GLU A 129 -16.73 13.81 -19.42
C GLU A 129 -16.34 12.61 -18.54
N PRO A 130 -15.06 12.18 -18.57
CA PRO A 130 -14.63 11.01 -17.82
C PRO A 130 -14.60 11.29 -16.32
N THR A 131 -15.08 10.32 -15.53
CA THR A 131 -14.84 10.29 -14.09
C THR A 131 -13.44 9.77 -13.81
N VAL A 132 -12.66 10.50 -13.01
CA VAL A 132 -11.33 10.05 -12.58
C VAL A 132 -11.42 9.15 -11.35
N SER A 133 -10.87 7.95 -11.45
CA SER A 133 -10.51 7.09 -10.30
C SER A 133 -9.01 6.77 -10.30
N PHE A 134 -8.56 6.08 -9.26
CA PHE A 134 -7.16 5.65 -9.14
C PHE A 134 -7.11 4.16 -8.81
N LEU A 135 -6.39 3.41 -9.64
CA LEU A 135 -6.04 2.02 -9.43
C LEU A 135 -4.90 1.94 -8.43
N CYS A 136 -5.15 1.28 -7.31
CA CYS A 136 -4.13 0.98 -6.32
C CYS A 136 -3.44 -0.34 -6.65
N GLY A 137 -2.11 -0.38 -6.56
CA GLY A 137 -1.37 -1.63 -6.62
C GLY A 137 -1.56 -2.38 -7.93
N TYR A 138 -1.89 -3.67 -7.81
CA TYR A 138 -2.14 -4.58 -8.93
C TYR A 138 -3.57 -4.52 -9.48
N ALA A 139 -4.43 -3.67 -8.90
CA ALA A 139 -5.81 -3.54 -9.34
C ALA A 139 -5.89 -3.31 -10.86
N THR A 140 -6.78 -4.06 -11.50
CA THR A 140 -7.06 -3.94 -12.93
C THR A 140 -8.12 -2.87 -13.18
N PRO A 141 -8.07 -2.20 -14.34
CA PRO A 141 -9.12 -1.26 -14.74
C PRO A 141 -10.52 -1.87 -14.61
N VAL A 142 -11.45 -1.10 -14.07
CA VAL A 142 -12.84 -1.56 -13.93
C VAL A 142 -13.59 -1.48 -15.27
N SER A 143 -14.68 -2.24 -15.39
CA SER A 143 -15.56 -2.16 -16.56
C SER A 143 -16.05 -0.73 -16.80
N GLY A 144 -15.96 -0.26 -18.04
CA GLY A 144 -16.29 1.12 -18.41
C GLY A 144 -15.10 2.09 -18.33
N THR A 145 -13.89 1.60 -18.08
CA THR A 145 -12.66 2.38 -18.25
C THR A 145 -12.42 2.70 -19.73
N VAL A 146 -12.18 3.98 -20.01
CA VAL A 146 -11.82 4.47 -21.35
C VAL A 146 -10.32 4.78 -21.47
N GLU A 147 -9.62 5.05 -20.37
CA GLU A 147 -8.17 5.31 -20.35
C GLU A 147 -7.55 4.82 -19.03
N ALA A 148 -6.56 3.93 -19.10
CA ALA A 148 -5.75 3.48 -17.95
C ALA A 148 -4.35 3.01 -18.39
N THR A 149 -3.60 3.91 -19.03
CA THR A 149 -2.30 3.60 -19.67
C THR A 149 -1.10 3.72 -18.74
N ALA A 150 -1.30 4.27 -17.55
CA ALA A 150 -0.26 4.47 -16.56
C ALA A 150 0.39 3.13 -16.11
N ALA A 151 1.72 3.09 -16.16
CA ALA A 151 2.49 1.89 -15.78
C ALA A 151 2.36 1.57 -14.29
N ASN A 152 2.13 0.29 -13.97
CA ASN A 152 2.17 -0.19 -12.59
C ASN A 152 3.62 -0.19 -12.09
N ARG A 153 3.86 0.48 -10.96
CA ARG A 153 5.19 0.55 -10.31
C ARG A 153 5.21 -0.14 -8.96
N THR A 154 4.18 -0.94 -8.68
CA THR A 154 4.05 -1.69 -7.43
C THR A 154 5.00 -2.87 -7.43
N THR A 155 5.83 -2.95 -6.41
CA THR A 155 6.76 -4.07 -6.17
C THR A 155 6.49 -4.76 -4.84
N LEU A 156 5.61 -4.20 -4.01
CA LEU A 156 5.21 -4.82 -2.76
C LEU A 156 4.46 -6.13 -3.06
N PRO A 157 4.82 -7.27 -2.43
CA PRO A 157 4.15 -8.53 -2.70
C PRO A 157 2.64 -8.45 -2.49
N VAL A 158 1.87 -9.06 -3.40
CA VAL A 158 0.40 -9.05 -3.38
C VAL A 158 -0.14 -9.53 -2.03
N ASP A 159 0.59 -10.43 -1.37
CA ASP A 159 0.22 -10.99 -0.08
C ASP A 159 0.18 -9.98 1.08
N TYR A 160 0.78 -8.81 0.91
CA TYR A 160 0.76 -7.72 1.90
C TYR A 160 -0.17 -6.57 1.50
N LEU A 161 -0.84 -6.64 0.36
CA LEU A 161 -1.78 -5.60 -0.08
C LEU A 161 -3.19 -5.86 0.44
N PRO A 162 -3.99 -4.83 0.75
CA PRO A 162 -5.42 -5.00 1.01
C PRO A 162 -6.13 -5.40 -0.29
N PRO A 163 -7.32 -6.01 -0.23
CA PRO A 163 -8.07 -6.43 -1.43
C PRO A 163 -8.31 -5.30 -2.44
N SER A 164 -8.49 -4.06 -1.99
CA SER A 164 -8.69 -2.89 -2.86
C SER A 164 -7.47 -2.49 -3.70
N CYS A 165 -6.29 -3.05 -3.40
CA CYS A 165 -5.03 -2.77 -4.11
C CYS A 165 -4.51 -3.99 -4.90
N ARG A 166 -5.37 -4.99 -5.13
CA ARG A 166 -5.03 -6.23 -5.83
C ARG A 166 -5.78 -6.34 -7.14
#